data_AF-A0A8J2NTC3-F1
#
_entry.id   AF-A0A8J2NTC3-F1
#
_cell.length_a   1.000
_cell.length_b   1.000
_cell.length_c   1.000
_cell.angle_alpha   90.00
_cell.angle_beta   90.00
_cell.angle_gamma   90.00
#
_symmetry.space_group_name_H-M   'P 1'
#
loop_
_entity.id
_entity.type
_entity.pdbx_description
1 polymer ?
#
loop_
_entity_poly.entity_id
_entity_poly.type
_entity_poly.pdbx_seq_one_letter_code
_entity_poly.pdbx_strand_id
1 'polypeptide(L)'
;MDELKFGRLDYKTSSSLQTPSNFMKTYRELQILNANLMNIYAPFVLPATQWTFMLVSVFTIYGFIKLSGLVAFVMCVTAIAIVIFLLVMFTVLAEVEVRSREALISWRCHSESKILRTFLRSTKSIRFYVGTFYYVDSAMVLTMLKFIIECTVDLIMLN
;
A
#
# COMPACT_ATOMS: atom_id res chain seq x y z
N MET A 1 3.79 -19.94 26.24
CA MET A 1 3.48 -18.53 25.92
C MET A 1 4.81 -17.90 25.58
N ASP A 2 5.22 -18.06 24.32
CA ASP A 2 6.54 -17.68 23.86
C ASP A 2 6.59 -16.17 23.58
N GLU A 3 7.42 -15.48 24.34
CA GLU A 3 7.79 -14.10 24.08
C GLU A 3 8.52 -14.03 22.73
N LEU A 4 7.84 -13.47 21.72
CA LEU A 4 8.44 -12.99 20.50
C LEU A 4 9.52 -11.95 20.86
N LYS A 5 10.77 -12.41 20.98
CA LYS A 5 11.95 -11.57 21.01
C LYS A 5 12.03 -10.83 19.67
N PHE A 6 11.47 -9.62 19.63
CA PHE A 6 11.69 -8.65 18.57
C PHE A 6 13.20 -8.49 18.43
N GLY A 7 13.76 -9.09 17.39
CA GLY A 7 15.14 -8.88 17.01
C GLY A 7 15.34 -7.37 16.89
N ARG A 8 16.31 -6.84 17.65
CA ARG A 8 16.77 -5.46 17.47
C ARG A 8 17.42 -5.42 16.10
N LEU A 9 16.62 -5.10 15.08
CA LEU A 9 17.16 -4.53 13.86
C LEU A 9 17.75 -3.20 14.30
N ASP A 10 19.08 -3.13 14.39
CA ASP A 10 19.83 -1.89 14.52
C ASP A 10 19.62 -1.08 13.24
N TYR A 11 18.46 -0.43 13.17
CA TYR A 11 18.21 0.56 12.14
C TYR A 11 19.19 1.68 12.40
N LYS A 12 20.22 1.75 11.54
CA LYS A 12 21.15 2.87 11.41
C LYS A 12 20.33 4.09 10.98
N THR A 13 19.59 4.65 11.93
CA THR A 13 18.86 5.90 11.80
C THR A 13 19.92 6.93 11.46
N SER A 14 19.81 7.49 10.26
CA SER A 14 20.73 8.52 9.77
C SER A 14 20.94 9.55 10.89
N SER A 15 22.19 9.78 11.26
CA SER A 15 22.60 10.61 12.42
C SER A 15 22.03 12.03 12.39
N SER A 16 21.44 12.47 11.28
CA SER A 16 20.76 13.74 11.11
C SER A 16 19.38 13.87 11.81
N LEU A 17 18.75 12.75 12.20
CA LEU A 17 17.42 12.73 12.86
C LEU A 17 17.46 12.77 14.40
N GLN A 18 18.65 12.83 15.00
CA GLN A 18 18.81 12.75 16.46
C GLN A 18 18.38 14.03 17.20
N THR A 19 18.28 15.18 16.52
CA THR A 19 17.83 16.41 17.17
C THR A 19 16.30 16.54 17.10
N PRO A 20 15.64 16.93 18.21
CA PRO A 20 14.18 17.03 18.29
C PRO A 20 13.58 18.06 17.31
N SER A 21 14.36 19.08 16.92
CA SER A 21 13.96 20.08 15.93
C SER A 21 13.89 19.53 14.51
N ASN A 22 14.90 18.75 14.09
CA ASN A 22 14.92 18.10 12.77
C ASN A 22 13.81 17.04 12.68
N PHE A 23 13.58 16.30 13.77
CA PHE A 23 12.47 15.37 13.88
C PHE A 23 11.12 16.05 13.63
N MET A 24 10.81 17.14 14.33
CA MET A 24 9.54 17.85 14.16
C MET A 24 9.37 18.35 12.72
N LYS A 25 10.45 18.82 12.09
CA LYS A 25 10.42 19.30 10.71
C LYS A 25 10.13 18.16 9.73
N THR A 26 10.90 17.07 9.79
CA THR A 26 10.70 15.90 8.92
C THR A 26 9.33 15.26 9.14
N TYR A 27 8.90 15.13 10.39
CA TYR A 27 7.58 14.57 10.70
C TYR A 27 6.45 15.46 10.15
N ARG A 28 6.57 16.78 10.26
CA ARG A 28 5.60 17.72 9.70
C ARG A 28 5.58 17.66 8.18
N GLU A 29 6.73 17.53 7.52
CA GLU A 29 6.82 17.33 6.07
C GLU A 29 6.13 16.02 5.65
N LEU A 30 6.36 14.92 6.37
CA LEU A 30 5.66 13.64 6.15
C LEU A 30 4.14 13.75 6.37
N GLN A 31 3.70 14.49 7.40
CA GLN A 31 2.28 14.72 7.63
C GLN A 31 1.64 15.53 6.50
N ILE A 32 2.30 16.60 6.04
CA ILE A 32 1.81 17.43 4.93
C ILE A 32 1.79 16.60 3.64
N LEU A 33 2.84 15.83 3.37
CA LEU A 33 2.91 14.95 2.22
C LEU A 33 1.78 13.92 2.26
N ASN A 34 1.56 13.28 3.41
CA ASN A 34 0.46 12.34 3.60
C ASN A 34 -0.91 13.02 3.44
N ALA A 35 -1.10 14.21 4.02
CA ALA A 35 -2.35 14.96 3.88
C ALA A 35 -2.62 15.32 2.41
N ASN A 36 -1.60 15.75 1.66
CA ASN A 36 -1.72 16.04 0.24
C ASN A 36 -1.98 14.78 -0.60
N LEU A 37 -1.29 13.68 -0.29
CA LEU A 37 -1.55 12.38 -0.92
C LEU A 37 -3.00 11.92 -0.68
N MET A 38 -3.45 12.00 0.56
CA MET A 38 -4.82 11.68 0.95
C MET A 38 -5.85 12.57 0.24
N ASN A 39 -5.67 13.89 0.24
CA ASN A 39 -6.68 14.79 -0.29
C ASN A 39 -6.75 14.81 -1.81
N ILE A 40 -5.61 14.63 -2.48
CA ILE A 40 -5.52 14.77 -3.93
C ILE A 40 -5.60 13.40 -4.61
N TYR A 41 -4.80 12.44 -4.13
CA TYR A 41 -4.67 11.15 -4.81
C TYR A 41 -5.73 10.16 -4.36
N ALA A 42 -6.09 10.10 -3.07
CA ALA A 42 -7.07 9.11 -2.63
C ALA A 42 -8.45 9.23 -3.32
N PRO A 43 -9.07 10.41 -3.47
CA PRO A 43 -10.38 10.52 -4.13
C PRO A 43 -10.32 10.35 -5.64
N PHE A 44 -9.15 10.46 -6.27
CA PHE A 44 -9.01 10.36 -7.72
C PHE A 44 -8.42 9.02 -8.18
N VAL A 45 -7.27 8.64 -7.62
CA VAL A 45 -6.52 7.43 -8.01
C VAL A 45 -7.28 6.17 -7.65
N LEU A 46 -7.96 6.12 -6.51
CA LEU A 46 -8.63 4.90 -6.09
C LEU A 46 -9.88 4.61 -6.92
N PRO A 47 -10.80 5.58 -7.18
CA PRO A 47 -11.86 5.36 -8.13
C PRO A 47 -11.32 5.08 -9.54
N ALA A 48 -10.28 5.79 -9.99
CA ALA A 48 -9.69 5.56 -11.30
C ALA A 48 -9.11 4.15 -11.45
N THR A 49 -8.39 3.64 -10.46
CA THR A 49 -7.87 2.26 -10.46
C THR A 49 -9.00 1.23 -10.42
N GLN A 50 -10.05 1.46 -9.62
CA GLN A 50 -11.23 0.59 -9.60
C GLN A 50 -11.97 0.57 -10.94
N TRP A 51 -12.15 1.74 -11.57
CA TRP A 51 -12.76 1.87 -12.90
C TRP A 51 -11.92 1.17 -13.97
N THR A 52 -10.59 1.38 -13.92
CA THR A 52 -9.67 0.73 -14.85
C THR A 52 -9.76 -0.79 -14.70
N PHE A 53 -9.79 -1.29 -13.47
CA PHE A 53 -9.93 -2.72 -13.19
C PHE A 53 -11.25 -3.29 -13.70
N MET A 54 -12.38 -2.62 -13.45
CA MET A 54 -13.68 -3.04 -13.99
C MET A 54 -13.67 -3.08 -15.52
N LEU A 55 -13.21 -2.01 -16.17
CA LEU A 55 -13.15 -1.95 -17.63
C LEU A 55 -12.28 -3.07 -18.20
N VAL A 56 -11.08 -3.27 -17.65
CA VAL A 56 -10.16 -4.33 -18.06
C VAL A 56 -10.82 -5.69 -17.89
N SER A 57 -11.43 -5.97 -16.74
CA SER A 57 -12.10 -7.26 -16.50
C SER A 57 -13.21 -7.55 -17.53
N VAL A 58 -14.06 -6.55 -17.83
CA VAL A 58 -15.15 -6.69 -18.81
C VAL A 58 -14.58 -6.90 -20.21
N PHE A 59 -13.57 -6.12 -20.60
CA PHE A 59 -12.96 -6.26 -21.91
C PHE A 59 -12.17 -7.56 -22.07
N THR A 60 -11.52 -8.06 -21.03
CA THR A 60 -10.84 -9.36 -21.04
C THR A 60 -11.84 -10.50 -21.19
N ILE A 61 -12.95 -10.50 -20.44
CA ILE A 61 -14.00 -11.52 -20.56
C ILE A 61 -14.63 -11.47 -21.96
N TYR A 62 -15.01 -10.29 -22.43
CA TYR A 62 -15.59 -10.11 -23.76
C TYR A 62 -14.61 -10.54 -24.87
N GLY A 63 -13.35 -10.14 -24.73
CA GLY A 63 -12.29 -10.49 -25.67
C GLY A 63 -12.02 -11.99 -25.70
N PHE A 64 -12.02 -12.65 -24.55
CA PHE A 64 -11.84 -14.10 -24.47
C PHE A 64 -12.97 -14.88 -25.16
N ILE A 65 -14.22 -14.44 -24.98
CA ILE A 65 -15.39 -15.11 -25.58
C ILE A 65 -15.46 -14.89 -27.10
N LYS A 66 -15.18 -13.66 -27.54
CA LYS A 66 -15.59 -13.22 -28.89
C LYS A 66 -14.44 -12.98 -29.86
N LEU A 67 -13.22 -12.77 -29.36
CA LEU A 67 -12.05 -12.50 -30.20
C LEU A 67 -11.16 -13.74 -30.23
N SER A 68 -10.74 -14.14 -31.42
CA SER A 68 -9.75 -15.20 -31.62
C SER A 68 -8.45 -14.62 -32.17
N GLY A 69 -7.34 -15.30 -31.90
CA GLY A 69 -6.02 -14.92 -32.42
C GLY A 69 -5.35 -13.78 -31.65
N LEU A 70 -4.62 -12.92 -32.38
CA LEU A 70 -3.65 -11.96 -31.81
C LEU A 70 -4.30 -10.91 -30.90
N VAL A 71 -5.56 -10.53 -31.16
CA VAL A 71 -6.27 -9.53 -30.35
C VAL A 71 -6.57 -10.07 -28.95
N ALA A 72 -7.00 -11.32 -28.83
CA ALA A 72 -7.23 -11.97 -27.55
C ALA A 72 -5.94 -12.07 -26.72
N PHE A 73 -4.82 -12.38 -27.39
CA PHE A 73 -3.51 -12.42 -26.75
C PHE A 73 -3.08 -11.05 -26.20
N VAL A 74 -3.20 -9.98 -27.01
CA VAL A 74 -2.87 -8.60 -26.57
C VAL A 74 -3.73 -8.20 -25.37
N MET A 75 -5.03 -8.53 -25.38
CA MET A 75 -5.95 -8.23 -24.28
C MET A 75 -5.62 -9.00 -23.00
N CYS A 76 -5.15 -10.25 -23.09
CA CYS A 76 -4.69 -11.00 -21.93
C CYS A 76 -3.39 -10.40 -21.35
N VAL A 77 -2.43 -10.04 -22.22
CA VAL A 77 -1.16 -9.45 -21.78
C VAL A 77 -1.38 -8.09 -21.11
N THR A 78 -2.24 -7.24 -21.65
CA THR A 78 -2.57 -5.94 -21.03
C THR A 78 -3.27 -6.11 -19.68
N ALA A 79 -4.18 -7.09 -19.56
CA ALA A 79 -4.82 -7.41 -18.29
C ALA A 79 -3.80 -7.84 -17.23
N ILE A 80 -2.89 -8.76 -17.57
CA ILE A 80 -1.82 -9.21 -16.68
C ILE A 80 -0.92 -8.03 -16.28
N ALA A 81 -0.54 -7.17 -17.21
CA ALA A 81 0.31 -6.01 -16.92
C ALA A 81 -0.36 -5.02 -15.94
N ILE A 82 -1.66 -4.76 -16.10
CA ILE A 82 -2.42 -3.87 -15.21
C ILE A 82 -2.54 -4.48 -13.81
N VAL A 83 -2.78 -5.79 -13.74
CA VAL A 83 -2.85 -6.53 -12.48
C VAL A 83 -1.51 -6.46 -11.74
N ILE A 84 -0.38 -6.70 -12.42
CA ILE A 84 0.96 -6.59 -11.83
C ILE A 84 1.21 -5.16 -11.34
N PHE A 85 0.86 -4.16 -12.14
CA PHE A 85 1.01 -2.74 -11.77
C PHE A 85 0.25 -2.42 -10.47
N LEU A 86 -1.02 -2.85 -10.36
CA LEU A 86 -1.82 -2.65 -9.15
C LEU A 86 -1.19 -3.35 -7.95
N LEU A 87 -0.71 -4.57 -8.13
CA LEU A 87 -0.08 -5.35 -7.05
C LEU A 87 1.19 -4.67 -6.53
N VAL A 88 2.03 -4.15 -7.42
CA VAL A 88 3.22 -3.35 -7.05
C VAL A 88 2.81 -2.08 -6.31
N MET A 89 1.81 -1.35 -6.81
CA MET A 89 1.29 -0.14 -6.17
C MET A 89 0.83 -0.40 -4.73
N PHE A 90 -0.02 -1.42 -4.52
CA PHE A 90 -0.50 -1.78 -3.18
C PHE A 90 0.62 -2.28 -2.26
N THR A 91 1.60 -3.00 -2.80
CA THR A 91 2.76 -3.47 -2.02
C THR A 91 3.60 -2.29 -1.52
N VAL A 92 3.86 -1.31 -2.37
CA VAL A 92 4.59 -0.09 -1.99
C VAL A 92 3.82 0.69 -0.93
N LEU A 93 2.49 0.84 -1.09
CA LEU A 93 1.64 1.53 -0.11
C LEU A 93 1.66 0.81 1.26
N ALA A 94 1.57 -0.52 1.26
CA ALA A 94 1.66 -1.32 2.48
C ALA A 94 3.04 -1.20 3.14
N GLU A 95 4.13 -1.21 2.37
CA GLU A 95 5.48 -1.05 2.90
C GLU A 95 5.69 0.34 3.52
N VAL A 96 5.13 1.39 2.92
CA VAL A 96 5.14 2.74 3.49
C VAL A 96 4.42 2.77 4.84
N GLU A 97 3.27 2.09 4.98
CA GLU A 97 2.59 1.98 6.28
C GLU A 97 3.49 1.29 7.31
N VAL A 98 4.05 0.11 6.98
CA VAL A 98 4.89 -0.68 7.88
C VAL A 98 6.10 0.14 8.33
N ARG A 99 6.83 0.75 7.39
CA ARG A 99 7.99 1.61 7.71
C ARG A 99 7.58 2.82 8.55
N SER A 100 6.43 3.43 8.28
CA SER A 100 5.93 4.54 9.10
C SER A 100 5.63 4.10 10.54
N ARG A 101 5.07 2.91 10.72
CA ARG A 101 4.76 2.34 12.03
C ARG A 101 6.04 1.98 12.79
N GLU A 102 7.00 1.36 12.13
CA GLU A 102 8.31 1.02 12.71
C GLU A 102 9.09 2.27 13.13
N ALA A 103 9.08 3.32 12.30
CA ALA A 103 9.68 4.61 12.65
C ALA A 103 9.03 5.20 13.93
N LEU A 104 7.70 5.15 14.04
CA LEU A 104 6.99 5.62 15.24
C LEU A 104 7.29 4.79 16.49
N ILE A 105 7.41 3.46 16.36
CA ILE A 105 7.72 2.56 17.47
C ILE A 105 9.15 2.78 17.95
N SER A 106 10.12 2.77 17.03
CA SER A 106 11.54 2.97 17.36
C SER A 106 11.78 4.30 18.08
N TRP A 107 11.08 5.36 17.67
CA TRP A 107 11.12 6.67 18.31
C TRP A 107 10.40 6.72 19.66
N ARG A 108 9.29 5.99 19.82
CA ARG A 108 8.64 5.87 21.14
C ARG A 108 9.56 5.22 22.17
N CYS A 109 10.42 4.29 21.74
CA CYS A 109 11.42 3.65 22.59
C CYS A 109 12.61 4.56 22.94
N HIS A 110 13.05 5.44 22.03
CA HIS A 110 14.22 6.32 22.25
C HIS A 110 13.89 7.70 22.84
N SER A 111 12.61 8.07 22.96
CA SER A 111 12.20 9.37 23.45
C SER A 111 12.30 9.48 24.98
N GLU A 112 13.32 10.20 25.46
CA GLU A 112 13.51 10.51 26.88
C GLU A 112 12.67 11.71 27.35
N SER A 113 12.27 12.61 26.44
CA SER A 113 11.54 13.83 26.83
C SER A 113 10.02 13.60 26.97
N LYS A 114 9.44 14.10 28.07
CA LYS A 114 7.99 13.99 28.35
C LYS A 114 7.14 14.64 27.25
N ILE A 115 7.57 15.80 26.73
CA ILE A 115 6.85 16.55 25.68
C ILE A 115 6.79 15.71 24.39
N LEU A 116 7.92 15.12 23.98
CA LEU A 116 7.99 14.29 22.79
C LEU A 116 7.16 13.01 22.93
N ARG A 117 7.11 12.40 24.12
CA ARG A 117 6.20 11.25 24.37
C ARG A 117 4.74 11.62 24.21
N THR A 118 4.31 12.78 24.72
CA THR A 118 2.93 13.25 24.55
C THR A 118 2.61 13.49 23.07
N PHE A 119 3.54 14.10 22.32
CA PHE A 119 3.40 14.31 20.88
C PHE A 119 3.37 13.00 20.07
N LEU A 120 4.23 12.03 20.42
CA LEU A 120 4.22 10.69 19.82
C LEU A 120 2.98 9.87 20.20
N ARG A 121 2.25 10.28 21.23
CA ARG A 121 0.97 9.67 21.62
C ARG A 121 -0.19 10.20 20.79
N SER A 122 -0.15 11.47 20.35
CA SER A 122 -1.15 12.04 19.44
C SER A 122 -0.88 11.70 17.97
N THR A 123 0.37 11.39 17.64
CA THR A 123 0.80 10.95 16.31
C THR A 123 0.27 9.55 15.97
N LYS A 124 -0.43 9.43 14.84
CA LYS A 124 -0.87 8.14 14.28
C LYS A 124 0.02 7.72 13.11
N SER A 125 0.10 6.41 12.85
CA SER A 125 0.77 5.88 11.66
C SER A 125 0.09 6.39 10.39
N ILE A 126 0.87 6.54 9.33
CA ILE A 126 0.34 6.90 8.03
C ILE A 126 -0.45 5.69 7.52
N ARG A 127 -1.75 5.86 7.35
CA ARG A 127 -2.63 4.81 6.81
C ARG A 127 -3.25 5.33 5.52
N PHE A 128 -3.27 4.46 4.51
CA PHE A 128 -3.92 4.73 3.24
C PHE A 128 -5.37 4.24 3.27
N TYR A 129 -6.33 5.16 3.24
CA TYR A 129 -7.76 4.88 3.23
C TYR A 129 -8.26 4.88 1.80
N VAL A 130 -8.97 3.82 1.45
CA VAL A 130 -9.69 3.65 0.19
C VAL A 130 -11.16 3.97 0.41
N GLY A 131 -11.53 5.21 0.12
CA GLY A 131 -12.87 5.72 0.41
C GLY A 131 -13.18 5.72 1.91
N THR A 132 -14.44 5.49 2.26
CA THR A 132 -14.93 5.49 3.65
C THR A 132 -14.81 4.14 4.36
N PHE A 133 -14.57 3.05 3.63
CA PHE A 133 -14.85 1.69 4.11
C PHE A 133 -13.62 0.79 4.25
N TYR A 134 -12.55 1.02 3.48
CA TYR A 134 -11.40 0.12 3.46
C TYR A 134 -10.10 0.90 3.68
N TYR A 135 -9.12 0.26 4.31
CA TYR A 135 -7.75 0.75 4.37
C TYR A 135 -6.83 -0.28 3.70
N VAL A 136 -5.78 0.19 3.05
CA VAL A 136 -4.81 -0.68 2.38
C VAL A 136 -3.94 -1.32 3.45
N ASP A 137 -4.19 -2.60 3.73
CA ASP A 137 -3.35 -3.42 4.60
C ASP A 137 -2.55 -4.44 3.76
N SER A 138 -1.47 -4.97 4.33
CA SER A 138 -0.79 -6.18 3.86
C SER A 138 -1.74 -7.34 3.55
N ALA A 139 -2.81 -7.50 4.34
CA ALA A 139 -3.86 -8.50 4.11
C ALA A 139 -4.66 -8.24 2.81
N MET A 140 -4.79 -6.98 2.40
CA MET A 140 -5.47 -6.61 1.16
C MET A 140 -4.62 -7.01 -0.06
N VAL A 141 -3.29 -6.89 0.03
CA VAL A 141 -2.36 -7.39 -1.01
C VAL A 141 -2.51 -8.90 -1.20
N LEU A 142 -2.58 -9.66 -0.10
CA LEU A 142 -2.83 -11.11 -0.14
C LEU A 142 -4.20 -11.46 -0.74
N THR A 143 -5.24 -10.70 -0.39
CA THR A 143 -6.58 -10.88 -0.95
C THR A 143 -6.59 -10.63 -2.46
N MET A 144 -5.91 -9.57 -2.92
CA MET A 144 -5.77 -9.27 -4.34
C MET A 144 -4.98 -10.36 -5.07
N LEU A 145 -3.88 -10.85 -4.49
CA LEU A 145 -3.11 -11.96 -5.05
C LEU A 145 -3.96 -13.23 -5.16
N LYS A 146 -4.73 -13.56 -4.12
CA LYS A 146 -5.65 -14.70 -4.12
C LYS A 146 -6.67 -14.57 -5.26
N PHE A 147 -7.30 -13.41 -5.39
CA PHE A 147 -8.25 -13.13 -6.47
C PHE A 147 -7.63 -13.34 -7.85
N ILE A 148 -6.38 -12.89 -8.06
CA ILE A 148 -5.67 -13.08 -9.33
C ILE A 148 -5.44 -14.56 -9.63
N ILE A 149 -5.03 -15.34 -8.62
CA ILE A 149 -4.84 -16.78 -8.76
C ILE A 149 -6.16 -17.46 -9.11
N GLU A 150 -7.25 -17.12 -8.41
CA GLU A 150 -8.59 -17.65 -8.70
C GLU A 150 -9.03 -17.33 -10.13
N CYS A 151 -8.90 -16.08 -10.59
CA CYS A 151 -9.20 -15.73 -11.98
C CYS A 151 -8.31 -16.47 -12.99
N THR A 152 -7.05 -16.72 -12.66
CA THR A 152 -6.13 -17.46 -13.54
C THR A 152 -6.54 -18.93 -13.65
N VAL A 153 -6.92 -19.55 -12.52
CA VAL A 153 -7.39 -20.94 -12.48
C VAL A 153 -8.70 -21.09 -13.25
N ASP A 154 -9.65 -20.18 -13.04
CA ASP A 154 -10.93 -20.18 -13.77
C ASP A 154 -10.71 -20.07 -15.28
N LEU A 155 -9.76 -19.22 -15.70
CA LEU A 155 -9.44 -19.03 -17.12
C LEU A 155 -8.75 -20.27 -17.73
N ILE A 156 -7.94 -21.00 -16.96
CA ILE A 156 -7.34 -22.27 -17.40
C ILE A 156 -8.39 -23.37 -17.50
N MET A 157 -9.32 -23.46 -16.54
CA MET A 157 -10.36 -24.50 -16.51
C MET A 157 -11.44 -24.32 -17.59
N LEU A 158 -11.66 -23.09 -18.05
CA LEU A 158 -12.64 -22.79 -19.10
C LEU A 158 -12.14 -23.15 -20.52
N ASN A 159 -10.87 -23.52 -20.68
CA ASN A 159 -10.19 -23.78 -21.94
C ASN A 159 -9.90 -25.28 -22.09
#